data_AF-A0A2V2Q767-F1
#
_entry.id   AF-A0A2V2Q767-F1
#
_cell.length_a   1.000
_cell.length_b   1.000
_cell.length_c   1.000
_cell.angle_alpha   90.00
_cell.angle_beta   90.00
_cell.angle_gamma   90.00
#
_symmetry.space_group_name_H-M   'P 1'
#
loop_
_entity.id
_entity.type
_entity.pdbx_description
1 polymer ?
#
loop_
_entity_poly.entity_id
_entity_poly.type
_entity_poly.pdbx_seq_one_letter_code
_entity_poly.pdbx_strand_id
1 'polypeptide(L)'
;MPTSAFRLPGHLSPKAAPALIAADEEHFAAVARTLEESVAELTARLDAERRAPGGTGRQAMDRDAEIHRLTARLRTLRRFGLDLCLGRMVPEDGSAPVYVGRLGLTDSAGHRLLVDWRSPAAEPFFGATHARPTGLASRRRYRWTDGRISDYWDEVFAPDAFAGHAALDDQSAFVASLGANRSERMRDVLGTIQADQDAVIRAGSRGTLVVDGGPGTGKTVVALHRSAYLLYADPRLAHRRGGVLFVGPSRPYLGYVADVLPSLGEEGVQTCVLRDLVPEGATAGAETDSEVARLKASAELVRAVETAVRFYEEPPTEPLTVQTPWCDLRLTAADWAVAFGTAGPGAVHNEVRDEVWEELLTLLMEKYDGDGAAPELVRKALGQDRELLAAFDRAWPLLDPADLVGDLWSVPAYLRLCAPRLSREEVRLLQRAEARAWTVSDLPVLDAARQRLGDPEASRRRRRRE
;
A
#
# COMPACT_ATOMS: atom_id res chain seq x y z
N MET A 1 -43.81 -2.75 -17.10
CA MET A 1 -43.41 -3.96 -16.34
C MET A 1 -41.94 -3.83 -16.01
N PRO A 2 -41.50 -4.14 -14.78
CA PRO A 2 -40.08 -4.18 -14.51
C PRO A 2 -39.44 -5.18 -15.47
N THR A 3 -38.35 -4.77 -16.11
CA THR A 3 -37.60 -5.63 -17.01
C THR A 3 -36.94 -6.74 -16.20
N SER A 4 -37.30 -7.99 -16.50
CA SER A 4 -36.74 -9.20 -15.89
C SER A 4 -35.21 -9.16 -15.80
N ALA A 5 -34.68 -9.54 -14.63
CA ALA A 5 -33.25 -9.66 -14.37
C ALA A 5 -32.62 -10.78 -15.23
N PHE A 6 -33.40 -11.79 -15.63
CA PHE A 6 -32.94 -12.93 -16.43
C PHE A 6 -33.11 -12.69 -17.94
N ARG A 7 -32.03 -12.90 -18.69
CA ARG A 7 -32.01 -12.95 -20.15
C ARG A 7 -31.25 -14.19 -20.60
N LEU A 8 -31.89 -15.34 -20.40
CA LEU A 8 -31.33 -16.64 -20.75
C LEU A 8 -31.44 -16.87 -22.27
N PRO A 9 -30.37 -17.35 -22.94
CA PRO A 9 -30.43 -17.74 -24.35
C PRO A 9 -31.40 -18.92 -24.55
N GLY A 10 -31.92 -19.10 -25.77
CA GLY A 10 -32.99 -20.07 -26.04
C GLY A 10 -32.68 -21.52 -25.63
N HIS A 11 -31.41 -21.94 -25.68
CA HIS A 11 -30.98 -23.27 -25.24
C HIS A 11 -31.04 -23.46 -23.71
N LEU A 12 -31.17 -22.38 -22.94
CA LEU A 12 -31.35 -22.37 -21.49
C LEU A 12 -32.79 -22.00 -21.07
N SER A 13 -33.76 -22.02 -22.00
CA SER A 13 -35.16 -21.68 -21.69
C SER A 13 -35.79 -22.50 -20.55
N PRO A 14 -35.44 -23.78 -20.29
CA PRO A 14 -35.96 -24.51 -19.12
C PRO A 14 -35.55 -23.88 -17.78
N LYS A 15 -34.37 -23.22 -17.72
CA LYS A 15 -33.89 -22.49 -16.54
C LYS A 15 -34.71 -21.22 -16.26
N ALA A 16 -35.54 -20.76 -17.21
CA ALA A 16 -36.39 -19.59 -17.03
C ALA A 16 -37.73 -19.88 -16.35
N ALA A 17 -37.97 -21.12 -15.91
CA ALA A 17 -39.24 -21.50 -15.27
C ALA A 17 -39.50 -20.64 -14.01
N PRO A 18 -40.73 -20.11 -13.80
CA PRO A 18 -41.03 -19.25 -12.65
C PRO A 18 -40.70 -19.89 -11.30
N ALA A 19 -40.88 -21.20 -11.16
CA ALA A 19 -40.52 -21.95 -9.95
C ALA A 19 -39.02 -21.86 -9.59
N LEU A 20 -38.15 -21.56 -10.56
CA LEU A 20 -36.70 -21.48 -10.37
C LEU A 20 -36.20 -20.04 -10.15
N ILE A 21 -36.87 -19.03 -10.70
CA ILE A 21 -36.35 -17.65 -10.74
C ILE A 21 -37.27 -16.60 -10.12
N ALA A 22 -38.54 -16.89 -9.80
CA ALA A 22 -39.48 -15.87 -9.33
C ALA A 22 -39.03 -15.20 -8.01
N ALA A 23 -38.54 -16.00 -7.06
CA ALA A 23 -38.01 -15.47 -5.80
C ALA A 23 -36.76 -14.58 -6.03
N ASP A 24 -35.90 -14.97 -6.97
CA ASP A 24 -34.72 -14.17 -7.35
C ASP A 24 -35.16 -12.86 -8.02
N GLU A 25 -36.16 -12.88 -8.91
CA GLU A 25 -36.73 -11.68 -9.56
C GLU A 25 -37.35 -10.70 -8.56
N GLU A 26 -38.11 -11.20 -7.58
CA GLU A 26 -38.67 -10.37 -6.50
C GLU A 26 -37.57 -9.72 -5.67
N HIS A 27 -36.52 -10.48 -5.33
CA HIS A 27 -35.37 -9.98 -4.61
C HIS A 27 -34.61 -8.92 -5.43
N PHE A 28 -34.35 -9.17 -6.71
CA PHE A 28 -33.68 -8.20 -7.59
C PHE A 28 -34.50 -6.93 -7.82
N ALA A 29 -35.83 -7.01 -7.83
CA ALA A 29 -36.67 -5.82 -7.86
C ALA A 29 -36.49 -4.97 -6.59
N ALA A 30 -36.35 -5.61 -5.41
CA ALA A 30 -36.04 -4.90 -4.17
C ALA A 30 -34.63 -4.28 -4.22
N VAL A 31 -33.62 -5.02 -4.68
CA VAL A 31 -32.24 -4.52 -4.85
C VAL A 31 -32.20 -3.32 -5.80
N ALA A 32 -32.88 -3.39 -6.94
CA ALA A 32 -32.94 -2.29 -7.91
C ALA A 32 -33.50 -1.01 -7.28
N ARG A 33 -34.65 -1.11 -6.60
CA ARG A 33 -35.26 0.05 -5.91
C ARG A 33 -34.32 0.64 -4.87
N THR A 34 -33.73 -0.20 -4.01
CA THR A 34 -32.80 0.26 -2.97
C THR A 34 -31.54 0.91 -3.54
N LEU A 35 -31.02 0.40 -4.67
CA LEU A 35 -29.89 1.01 -5.37
C LEU A 35 -30.25 2.39 -5.93
N GLU A 36 -31.41 2.53 -6.59
CA GLU A 36 -31.91 3.81 -7.11
C GLU A 36 -32.09 4.83 -5.98
N GLU A 37 -32.72 4.42 -4.87
CA GLU A 37 -32.90 5.24 -3.66
C GLU A 37 -31.56 5.68 -3.06
N SER A 38 -30.62 4.74 -2.88
CA SER A 38 -29.29 5.01 -2.33
C SER A 38 -28.49 5.97 -3.21
N VAL A 39 -28.55 5.80 -4.54
CA VAL A 39 -27.88 6.67 -5.50
C VAL A 39 -28.49 8.08 -5.45
N ALA A 40 -29.82 8.19 -5.39
CA ALA A 40 -30.51 9.47 -5.28
C ALA A 40 -30.15 10.20 -3.98
N GLU A 41 -30.17 9.50 -2.84
CA GLU A 41 -29.82 10.06 -1.53
C GLU A 41 -28.36 10.57 -1.50
N LEU A 42 -27.41 9.73 -1.93
CA LEU A 42 -26.00 10.11 -1.97
C LEU A 42 -25.73 11.26 -2.94
N THR A 43 -26.45 11.32 -4.07
CA THR A 43 -26.35 12.45 -5.00
C THR A 43 -26.84 13.74 -4.36
N ALA A 44 -28.02 13.70 -3.72
CA ALA A 44 -28.58 14.87 -3.03
C ALA A 44 -27.67 15.37 -1.90
N ARG A 45 -27.08 14.44 -1.13
CA ARG A 45 -26.13 14.76 -0.06
C ARG A 45 -24.83 15.35 -0.60
N LEU A 46 -24.27 14.77 -1.68
CA LEU A 46 -23.08 15.31 -2.34
C LEU A 46 -23.32 16.73 -2.87
N ASP A 47 -24.48 16.99 -3.47
CA ASP A 47 -24.81 18.33 -3.95
C ASP A 47 -25.03 19.33 -2.82
N ALA A 48 -25.60 18.88 -1.69
CA ALA A 48 -25.73 19.71 -0.49
C ALA A 48 -24.35 20.10 0.07
N GLU A 49 -23.44 19.12 0.20
CA GLU A 49 -22.06 19.37 0.62
C GLU A 49 -21.31 20.28 -0.36
N ARG A 50 -21.53 20.16 -1.67
CA ARG A 50 -20.95 21.06 -2.69
C ARG A 50 -21.52 22.47 -2.66
N ARG A 51 -22.76 22.66 -2.19
CA ARG A 51 -23.40 23.98 -2.05
C ARG A 51 -23.13 24.65 -0.71
N ALA A 52 -22.69 23.90 0.31
CA ALA A 52 -22.34 24.45 1.61
C ALA A 52 -21.25 25.55 1.49
N PRO A 53 -21.17 26.52 2.41
CA PRO A 53 -20.09 27.51 2.42
C PRO A 53 -18.74 26.83 2.64
N GLY A 54 -17.69 27.29 1.95
CA GLY A 54 -16.32 26.86 2.22
C GLY A 54 -15.85 27.48 3.52
N GLY A 55 -15.89 26.74 4.63
CA GLY A 55 -15.29 27.19 5.89
C GLY A 55 -13.78 27.38 5.76
N THR A 56 -13.14 27.96 6.77
CA THR A 56 -11.67 28.13 6.78
C THR A 56 -10.99 26.98 7.54
N GLY A 57 -9.82 26.56 7.06
CA GLY A 57 -8.97 25.57 7.74
C GLY A 57 -9.62 24.18 7.81
N ARG A 58 -9.80 23.65 9.02
CA ARG A 58 -10.29 22.28 9.27
C ARG A 58 -11.66 21.99 8.65
N GLN A 59 -12.56 22.96 8.63
CA GLN A 59 -13.90 22.80 8.03
C GLN A 59 -13.83 22.58 6.52
N ALA A 60 -12.89 23.23 5.81
CA ALA A 60 -12.68 22.96 4.39
C ALA A 60 -12.14 21.55 4.16
N MET A 61 -11.16 21.12 4.97
CA MET A 61 -10.58 19.78 4.87
C MET A 61 -11.61 18.67 5.15
N ASP A 62 -12.42 18.83 6.20
CA ASP A 62 -13.47 17.86 6.56
C ASP A 62 -14.52 17.76 5.45
N ARG A 63 -14.88 18.89 4.84
CA ARG A 63 -15.80 18.95 3.69
C ARG A 63 -15.21 18.29 2.46
N ASP A 64 -13.96 18.58 2.11
CA ASP A 64 -13.30 17.97 0.96
C ASP A 64 -13.19 16.45 1.12
N ALA A 65 -12.87 15.98 2.33
CA ALA A 65 -12.85 14.57 2.66
C ALA A 65 -14.25 13.93 2.54
N GLU A 66 -15.31 14.61 2.99
CA GLU A 66 -16.69 14.12 2.85
C GLU A 66 -17.14 14.09 1.39
N ILE A 67 -16.85 15.14 0.60
CA ILE A 67 -17.12 15.18 -0.83
C ILE A 67 -16.40 14.03 -1.55
N HIS A 68 -15.13 13.78 -1.21
CA HIS A 68 -14.37 12.68 -1.78
C HIS A 68 -15.02 11.34 -1.46
N ARG A 69 -15.35 11.09 -0.18
CA ARG A 69 -16.02 9.87 0.29
C ARG A 69 -17.37 9.63 -0.39
N LEU A 70 -18.21 10.66 -0.48
CA LEU A 70 -19.51 10.56 -1.15
C LEU A 70 -19.36 10.32 -2.65
N THR A 71 -18.42 11.02 -3.30
CA THR A 71 -18.13 10.83 -4.73
C THR A 71 -17.64 9.41 -5.02
N ALA A 72 -16.74 8.88 -4.19
CA ALA A 72 -16.23 7.52 -4.26
C ALA A 72 -17.37 6.50 -4.16
N ARG A 73 -18.19 6.59 -3.10
CA ARG A 73 -19.31 5.67 -2.87
C ARG A 73 -20.32 5.71 -4.02
N LEU A 74 -20.65 6.90 -4.50
CA LEU A 74 -21.57 7.10 -5.62
C LEU A 74 -21.03 6.52 -6.92
N ARG A 75 -19.73 6.69 -7.20
CA ARG A 75 -19.06 6.09 -8.35
C ARG A 75 -19.15 4.57 -8.31
N THR A 76 -18.93 3.97 -7.15
CA THR A 76 -19.01 2.52 -6.99
C THR A 76 -20.44 2.02 -7.19
N LEU A 77 -21.45 2.65 -6.59
CA LEU A 77 -22.85 2.24 -6.78
C LEU A 77 -23.37 2.50 -8.19
N ARG A 78 -22.91 3.54 -8.89
CA ARG A 78 -23.32 3.78 -10.30
C ARG A 78 -22.62 2.86 -11.29
N ARG A 79 -21.47 2.30 -10.92
CA ARG A 79 -20.71 1.37 -11.76
C ARG A 79 -21.43 0.02 -11.87
N PHE A 80 -22.11 -0.41 -10.81
CA PHE A 80 -22.81 -1.68 -10.75
C PHE A 80 -24.32 -1.47 -10.67
N GLY A 81 -25.07 -2.19 -11.49
CA GLY A 81 -26.51 -2.34 -11.32
C GLY A 81 -26.80 -3.59 -10.48
N LEU A 82 -27.68 -4.44 -10.98
CA LEU A 82 -27.99 -5.73 -10.35
C LEU A 82 -26.82 -6.71 -10.34
N ASP A 83 -25.82 -6.52 -11.22
CA ASP A 83 -24.57 -7.27 -11.29
C ASP A 83 -23.64 -7.08 -10.08
N LEU A 84 -24.07 -6.26 -9.12
CA LEU A 84 -23.53 -6.20 -7.78
C LEU A 84 -23.78 -7.51 -7.01
N CYS A 85 -24.86 -8.26 -7.29
CA CYS A 85 -25.13 -9.56 -6.70
C CYS A 85 -24.37 -10.67 -7.45
N LEU A 86 -23.55 -11.44 -6.74
CA LEU A 86 -22.76 -12.53 -7.31
C LEU A 86 -23.53 -13.86 -7.34
N GLY A 87 -24.41 -14.04 -6.36
CA GLY A 87 -25.06 -15.31 -6.10
C GLY A 87 -25.84 -15.27 -4.79
N ARG A 88 -26.44 -16.42 -4.46
CA ARG A 88 -27.07 -16.64 -3.16
C ARG A 88 -26.66 -17.99 -2.60
N MET A 89 -26.75 -18.13 -1.29
CA MET A 89 -26.55 -19.39 -0.58
C MET A 89 -27.74 -19.66 0.33
N VAL A 90 -28.10 -20.93 0.46
CA VAL A 90 -29.18 -21.40 1.33
C VAL A 90 -28.53 -22.17 2.47
N PRO A 91 -28.63 -21.68 3.71
CA PRO A 91 -28.15 -22.41 4.87
C PRO A 91 -28.92 -23.71 5.11
N GLU A 92 -28.27 -24.70 5.72
CA GLU A 92 -28.87 -26.00 6.04
C GLU A 92 -29.89 -25.92 7.19
N ASP A 93 -29.79 -24.90 8.04
CA ASP A 93 -30.68 -24.67 9.18
C ASP A 93 -32.10 -24.21 8.79
N GLY A 94 -32.39 -24.07 7.50
CA GLY A 94 -33.69 -23.65 6.97
C GLY A 94 -33.93 -22.14 7.04
N SER A 95 -32.93 -21.35 7.39
CA SER A 95 -33.02 -19.89 7.33
C SER A 95 -33.14 -19.35 5.89
N ALA A 96 -33.57 -18.10 5.77
CA ALA A 96 -33.79 -17.47 4.48
C ALA A 96 -32.49 -17.40 3.64
N PRO A 97 -32.59 -17.46 2.29
CA PRO A 97 -31.41 -17.35 1.43
C PRO A 97 -30.63 -16.06 1.67
N VAL A 98 -29.31 -16.19 1.73
CA VAL A 98 -28.38 -15.07 1.88
C VAL A 98 -27.81 -14.73 0.51
N TYR A 99 -28.09 -13.52 0.03
CA TYR A 99 -27.53 -13.03 -1.22
C TYR A 99 -26.18 -12.36 -0.96
N VAL A 100 -25.17 -12.74 -1.75
CA VAL A 100 -23.80 -12.24 -1.64
C VAL A 100 -23.54 -11.26 -2.77
N GLY A 101 -23.03 -10.09 -2.42
CA GLY A 101 -22.73 -9.03 -3.38
C GLY A 101 -21.29 -8.55 -3.29
N ARG A 102 -20.85 -7.85 -4.34
CA ARG A 102 -19.58 -7.10 -4.37
C ARG A 102 -19.52 -6.04 -3.28
N LEU A 103 -20.68 -5.54 -2.86
CA LEU A 103 -20.84 -4.62 -1.74
C LEU A 103 -22.04 -5.06 -0.89
N GLY A 104 -22.02 -4.68 0.37
CA GLY A 104 -23.22 -4.74 1.21
C GLY A 104 -24.28 -3.73 0.76
N LEU A 105 -25.55 -4.16 0.77
CA LEU A 105 -26.72 -3.32 0.50
C LEU A 105 -27.79 -3.59 1.55
N THR A 106 -28.30 -2.52 2.15
CA THR A 106 -29.36 -2.55 3.16
C THR A 106 -30.46 -1.60 2.70
N ASP A 107 -31.72 -2.01 2.81
CA ASP A 107 -32.85 -1.15 2.51
C ASP A 107 -33.12 -0.09 3.60
N SER A 108 -34.05 0.82 3.32
CA SER A 108 -34.46 1.88 4.25
C SER A 108 -35.13 1.36 5.53
N ALA A 109 -35.65 0.13 5.52
CA ALA A 109 -36.21 -0.54 6.69
C ALA A 109 -35.17 -1.30 7.52
N GLY A 110 -33.91 -1.31 7.08
CA GLY A 110 -32.80 -1.99 7.76
C GLY A 110 -32.63 -3.46 7.37
N HIS A 111 -33.40 -3.99 6.41
CA HIS A 111 -33.21 -5.34 5.91
C HIS A 111 -31.97 -5.40 5.02
N ARG A 112 -31.10 -6.36 5.34
CA ARG A 112 -29.91 -6.61 4.54
C ARG A 112 -30.30 -7.36 3.27
N LEU A 113 -30.25 -6.68 2.14
CA LEU A 113 -30.52 -7.28 0.83
C LEU A 113 -29.30 -8.04 0.31
N LEU A 114 -28.10 -7.46 0.45
CA LEU A 114 -26.85 -8.07 0.00
C LEU A 114 -25.81 -8.07 1.12
N VAL A 115 -25.18 -9.22 1.34
CA VAL A 115 -24.00 -9.36 2.20
C VAL A 115 -22.76 -9.05 1.39
N ASP A 116 -21.90 -8.18 1.91
CA ASP A 116 -20.60 -7.90 1.30
C ASP A 116 -19.73 -9.16 1.28
N TRP A 117 -19.15 -9.49 0.12
CA TRP A 117 -18.30 -10.67 -0.05
C TRP A 117 -17.12 -10.72 0.93
N ARG A 118 -16.63 -9.57 1.41
CA ARG A 118 -15.53 -9.47 2.38
C ARG A 118 -15.96 -9.83 3.81
N SER A 119 -17.27 -9.90 4.06
CA SER A 119 -17.81 -10.29 5.37
C SER A 119 -17.48 -11.75 5.70
N PRO A 120 -17.26 -12.09 6.98
CA PRO A 120 -17.24 -13.48 7.43
C PRO A 120 -18.54 -14.23 7.08
N ALA A 121 -19.67 -13.52 7.09
CA ALA A 121 -20.96 -14.11 6.72
C ALA A 121 -21.05 -14.55 5.25
N ALA A 122 -20.13 -14.10 4.38
CA ALA A 122 -20.06 -14.52 2.98
C ALA A 122 -19.01 -15.62 2.73
N GLU A 123 -18.22 -16.01 3.74
CA GLU A 123 -17.18 -17.03 3.60
C GLU A 123 -17.71 -18.37 3.05
N PRO A 124 -18.83 -18.93 3.54
CA PRO A 124 -19.34 -20.21 3.03
C PRO A 124 -19.63 -20.18 1.52
N PHE A 125 -20.02 -19.03 0.96
CA PHE A 125 -20.32 -18.91 -0.47
C PHE A 125 -19.11 -19.29 -1.35
N PHE A 126 -17.90 -18.91 -0.92
CA PHE A 126 -16.64 -19.16 -1.64
C PHE A 126 -15.92 -20.41 -1.14
N GLY A 127 -15.88 -20.62 0.17
CA GLY A 127 -15.11 -21.69 0.82
C GLY A 127 -15.79 -23.06 0.84
N ALA A 128 -17.13 -23.12 0.68
CA ALA A 128 -17.84 -24.39 0.68
C ALA A 128 -17.41 -25.29 -0.49
N THR A 129 -17.22 -26.57 -0.18
CA THR A 129 -16.93 -27.68 -1.10
C THR A 129 -17.83 -28.86 -0.74
N HIS A 130 -18.03 -29.83 -1.63
CA HIS A 130 -18.78 -31.07 -1.29
C HIS A 130 -18.20 -31.81 -0.09
N ALA A 131 -16.87 -31.80 0.06
CA ALA A 131 -16.21 -32.41 1.22
C ALA A 131 -16.37 -31.59 2.52
N ARG A 132 -16.59 -30.28 2.40
CA ARG A 132 -16.78 -29.34 3.52
C ARG A 132 -17.86 -28.31 3.17
N PRO A 133 -19.15 -28.63 3.35
CA PRO A 133 -20.26 -27.74 2.99
C PRO A 133 -20.37 -26.46 3.81
N THR A 134 -19.70 -26.38 4.97
CA THR A 134 -19.69 -25.20 5.85
C THR A 134 -21.10 -24.70 6.24
N GLY A 135 -22.05 -25.64 6.44
CA GLY A 135 -23.43 -25.34 6.86
C GLY A 135 -24.36 -24.87 5.74
N LEU A 136 -23.99 -25.07 4.47
CA LEU A 136 -24.84 -24.75 3.32
C LEU A 136 -25.60 -25.98 2.83
N ALA A 137 -26.89 -25.80 2.52
CA ALA A 137 -27.68 -26.76 1.75
C ALA A 137 -27.42 -26.62 0.25
N SER A 138 -27.34 -25.39 -0.26
CA SER A 138 -27.05 -25.10 -1.68
C SER A 138 -26.48 -23.71 -1.89
N ARG A 139 -25.84 -23.48 -3.05
CA ARG A 139 -25.50 -22.15 -3.55
C ARG A 139 -25.88 -22.00 -5.02
N ARG A 140 -26.25 -20.78 -5.40
CA ARG A 140 -26.45 -20.35 -6.78
C ARG A 140 -25.44 -19.28 -7.14
N ARG A 141 -24.77 -19.42 -8.29
CA ARG A 141 -23.90 -18.38 -8.88
C ARG A 141 -24.54 -17.80 -10.13
N TYR A 142 -24.49 -16.48 -10.30
CA TYR A 142 -25.06 -15.80 -11.47
C TYR A 142 -23.98 -15.41 -12.49
N ARG A 143 -24.28 -15.58 -13.78
CA ARG A 143 -23.50 -15.02 -14.88
C ARG A 143 -24.17 -13.77 -15.43
N TRP A 144 -23.58 -12.62 -15.16
CA TRP A 144 -24.06 -11.34 -15.68
C TRP A 144 -23.47 -11.02 -17.06
N THR A 145 -24.32 -10.60 -17.99
CA THR A 145 -23.98 -10.03 -19.29
C THR A 145 -24.89 -8.82 -19.53
N ASP A 146 -24.32 -7.64 -19.79
CA ASP A 146 -25.04 -6.39 -20.05
C ASP A 146 -26.14 -6.08 -19.02
N GLY A 147 -25.81 -6.23 -17.73
CA GLY A 147 -26.72 -5.95 -16.62
C GLY A 147 -27.85 -6.97 -16.42
N ARG A 148 -27.79 -8.13 -17.08
CA ARG A 148 -28.76 -9.22 -16.94
C ARG A 148 -28.11 -10.58 -16.74
N ILE A 149 -28.82 -11.48 -16.08
CA ILE A 149 -28.39 -12.86 -15.86
C ILE A 149 -28.55 -13.65 -17.16
N SER A 150 -27.43 -14.02 -17.74
CA SER A 150 -27.31 -14.80 -18.97
C SER A 150 -27.21 -16.30 -18.74
N ASP A 151 -26.82 -16.71 -17.53
CA ASP A 151 -26.81 -18.10 -17.05
C ASP A 151 -26.71 -18.11 -15.52
N TYR A 152 -27.00 -19.24 -14.88
CA TYR A 152 -26.74 -19.47 -13.47
C TYR A 152 -26.47 -20.95 -13.20
N TRP A 153 -25.78 -21.23 -12.10
CA TRP A 153 -25.39 -22.59 -11.68
C TRP A 153 -25.83 -22.83 -10.25
N ASP A 154 -26.46 -23.97 -10.01
CA ASP A 154 -26.92 -24.41 -8.70
C ASP A 154 -26.05 -25.58 -8.23
N GLU A 155 -25.44 -25.43 -7.08
CA GLU A 155 -24.64 -26.47 -6.42
C GLU A 155 -25.35 -26.86 -5.12
N VAL A 156 -25.62 -28.15 -4.95
CA VAL A 156 -26.31 -28.68 -3.77
C VAL A 156 -25.31 -29.49 -2.95
N PHE A 157 -25.26 -29.22 -1.65
CA PHE A 157 -24.32 -29.87 -0.72
C PHE A 157 -24.99 -30.89 0.21
N ALA A 158 -26.33 -31.00 0.17
CA ALA A 158 -27.09 -31.93 1.01
C ALA A 158 -26.85 -33.40 0.60
N PRO A 159 -26.57 -34.32 1.56
CA PRO A 159 -26.23 -35.73 1.27
C PRO A 159 -27.31 -36.51 0.51
N ASP A 160 -28.59 -36.19 0.72
CA ASP A 160 -29.72 -36.91 0.16
C ASP A 160 -30.19 -36.37 -1.21
N ALA A 161 -29.62 -35.25 -1.68
CA ALA A 161 -30.03 -34.59 -2.93
C ALA A 161 -29.29 -35.10 -4.18
N PHE A 162 -28.37 -36.06 -4.04
CA PHE A 162 -27.61 -36.66 -5.15
C PHE A 162 -28.48 -37.47 -6.14
N ALA A 163 -29.75 -37.77 -5.80
CA ALA A 163 -30.63 -38.63 -6.59
C ALA A 163 -31.25 -37.97 -7.84
N GLY A 164 -31.01 -36.69 -8.11
CA GLY A 164 -31.55 -36.04 -9.31
C GLY A 164 -31.03 -34.64 -9.57
N HIS A 165 -30.04 -34.52 -10.46
CA HIS A 165 -29.67 -33.30 -11.22
C HIS A 165 -28.62 -32.31 -10.68
N ALA A 166 -27.88 -32.55 -9.58
CA ALA A 166 -27.02 -31.49 -9.01
C ALA A 166 -25.50 -31.76 -8.96
N ALA A 167 -25.00 -32.91 -9.44
CA ALA A 167 -23.57 -33.28 -9.28
C ALA A 167 -22.66 -32.96 -10.49
N LEU A 168 -23.13 -32.23 -11.51
CA LEU A 168 -22.38 -32.03 -12.76
C LEU A 168 -21.79 -30.63 -12.97
N ASP A 169 -21.89 -29.72 -12.00
CA ASP A 169 -21.64 -28.28 -12.24
C ASP A 169 -20.34 -27.70 -11.67
N ASP A 170 -19.60 -28.45 -10.85
CA ASP A 170 -18.31 -28.01 -10.28
C ASP A 170 -17.30 -27.59 -11.38
N GLN A 171 -17.40 -28.20 -12.58
CA GLN A 171 -16.55 -27.88 -13.73
C GLN A 171 -17.10 -26.74 -14.61
N SER A 172 -18.38 -26.38 -14.50
CA SER A 172 -19.03 -25.46 -15.45
C SER A 172 -18.68 -24.00 -15.19
N ALA A 173 -18.46 -23.60 -13.94
CA ALA A 173 -17.96 -22.26 -13.61
C ALA A 173 -16.51 -22.04 -14.12
N PHE A 174 -15.70 -23.11 -14.16
CA PHE A 174 -14.38 -23.10 -14.77
C PHE A 174 -14.46 -23.10 -16.31
N VAL A 175 -15.30 -23.96 -16.90
CA VAL A 175 -15.53 -24.02 -18.36
C VAL A 175 -16.15 -22.73 -18.91
N ALA A 176 -16.97 -22.05 -18.10
CA ALA A 176 -17.48 -20.71 -18.36
C ALA A 176 -16.37 -19.65 -18.50
N SER A 177 -15.34 -19.73 -17.65
CA SER A 177 -14.23 -18.79 -17.65
C SER A 177 -13.34 -18.93 -18.89
N LEU A 178 -13.32 -20.13 -19.51
CA LEU A 178 -12.59 -20.41 -20.75
C LEU A 178 -13.19 -19.72 -21.99
N GLY A 179 -14.48 -19.37 -21.98
CA GLY A 179 -15.17 -18.76 -23.13
C GLY A 179 -15.06 -17.22 -23.22
N ALA A 180 -14.40 -16.56 -22.28
CA ALA A 180 -14.32 -15.10 -22.23
C ALA A 180 -13.17 -14.57 -23.10
N ASN A 181 -13.48 -13.71 -24.08
CA ASN A 181 -12.49 -13.00 -24.88
C ASN A 181 -11.51 -12.21 -24.00
N ARG A 182 -10.21 -12.28 -24.32
CA ARG A 182 -9.16 -11.47 -23.70
C ARG A 182 -9.47 -9.99 -23.93
N SER A 183 -9.56 -9.22 -22.85
CA SER A 183 -9.70 -7.76 -22.90
C SER A 183 -8.37 -7.06 -22.62
N GLU A 184 -8.26 -5.80 -23.06
CA GLU A 184 -7.10 -4.93 -22.77
C GLU A 184 -6.94 -4.61 -21.28
N ARG A 185 -8.01 -4.80 -20.49
CA ARG A 185 -8.02 -4.64 -19.03
C ARG A 185 -8.49 -5.91 -18.35
N MET A 186 -8.00 -6.13 -17.13
CA MET A 186 -8.42 -7.24 -16.29
C MET A 186 -9.87 -7.05 -15.87
N ARG A 187 -10.66 -8.12 -16.00
CA ARG A 187 -12.02 -8.15 -15.46
C ARG A 187 -11.98 -8.62 -14.02
N ASP A 188 -12.92 -8.11 -13.24
CA ASP A 188 -13.20 -8.63 -11.90
C ASP A 188 -13.85 -10.02 -12.04
N VAL A 189 -13.19 -11.02 -11.45
CA VAL A 189 -13.57 -12.44 -11.51
C VAL A 189 -14.00 -12.97 -10.14
N LEU A 190 -14.47 -12.10 -9.25
CA LEU A 190 -14.92 -12.46 -7.90
C LEU A 190 -15.93 -13.62 -7.91
N GLY A 191 -16.85 -13.65 -8.86
CA GLY A 191 -17.86 -14.72 -9.01
C GLY A 191 -17.29 -16.12 -9.33
N THR A 192 -16.03 -16.22 -9.78
CA THR A 192 -15.37 -17.49 -10.13
C THR A 192 -14.27 -17.90 -9.15
N ILE A 193 -14.12 -17.19 -8.03
CA ILE A 193 -13.16 -17.55 -6.99
C ILE A 193 -13.49 -18.93 -6.43
N GLN A 194 -12.45 -19.77 -6.38
CA GLN A 194 -12.48 -21.13 -5.86
C GLN A 194 -12.13 -21.17 -4.37
N ALA A 195 -12.47 -22.27 -3.69
CA ALA A 195 -12.24 -22.42 -2.24
C ALA A 195 -10.76 -22.23 -1.84
N ASP A 196 -9.81 -22.81 -2.60
CA ASP A 196 -8.37 -22.65 -2.31
C ASP A 196 -7.89 -21.20 -2.50
N GLN A 197 -8.46 -20.50 -3.49
CA GLN A 197 -8.16 -19.08 -3.73
C GLN A 197 -8.75 -18.21 -2.61
N ASP A 198 -9.99 -18.49 -2.18
CA ASP A 198 -10.63 -17.80 -1.05
C ASP A 198 -9.87 -18.00 0.25
N ALA A 199 -9.36 -19.21 0.52
CA ALA A 199 -8.49 -19.46 1.67
C ALA A 199 -7.24 -18.58 1.66
N VAL A 200 -6.61 -18.39 0.51
CA VAL A 200 -5.47 -17.45 0.36
C VAL A 200 -5.91 -16.00 0.51
N ILE A 201 -7.08 -15.61 0.00
CA ILE A 201 -7.62 -14.25 0.15
C ILE A 201 -7.89 -13.93 1.62
N ARG A 202 -8.49 -14.86 2.36
CA ARG A 202 -8.90 -14.68 3.75
C ARG A 202 -7.82 -14.97 4.80
N ALA A 203 -6.66 -15.49 4.39
CA ALA A 203 -5.55 -15.73 5.32
C ALA A 203 -5.17 -14.45 6.09
N GLY A 204 -4.79 -14.58 7.37
CA GLY A 204 -4.51 -13.42 8.22
C GLY A 204 -3.42 -12.48 7.68
N SER A 205 -3.42 -11.22 8.13
CA SER A 205 -2.45 -10.19 7.74
C SER A 205 -1.08 -10.31 8.41
N ARG A 206 -0.90 -11.24 9.36
CA ARG A 206 0.33 -11.37 10.14
C ARG A 206 1.39 -12.14 9.36
N GLY A 207 2.56 -11.53 9.22
CA GLY A 207 3.73 -12.16 8.60
C GLY A 207 3.71 -12.13 7.07
N THR A 208 4.66 -12.83 6.47
CA THR A 208 4.82 -12.92 5.01
C THR A 208 4.06 -14.12 4.48
N LEU A 209 3.20 -13.90 3.48
CA LEU A 209 2.51 -14.95 2.74
C LEU A 209 3.06 -15.01 1.30
N VAL A 210 3.59 -16.16 0.91
CA VAL A 210 4.04 -16.41 -0.46
C VAL A 210 2.97 -17.22 -1.18
N VAL A 211 2.44 -16.68 -2.27
CA VAL A 211 1.47 -17.37 -3.13
C VAL A 211 2.19 -17.86 -4.38
N ASP A 212 2.58 -19.12 -4.36
CA ASP A 212 3.18 -19.79 -5.50
C ASP A 212 2.13 -20.64 -6.24
N GLY A 213 2.19 -20.64 -7.57
CA GLY A 213 1.23 -21.35 -8.40
C GLY A 213 1.55 -21.25 -9.87
N GLY A 214 1.03 -22.19 -10.67
CA GLY A 214 1.30 -22.25 -12.10
C GLY A 214 0.78 -21.05 -12.91
N PRO A 215 1.18 -20.91 -14.18
CA PRO A 215 0.56 -19.97 -15.11
C PRO A 215 -0.96 -20.18 -15.18
N GLY A 216 -1.73 -19.09 -15.22
CA GLY A 216 -3.19 -19.17 -15.37
C GLY A 216 -4.00 -19.46 -14.09
N THR A 217 -3.36 -19.72 -12.94
CA THR A 217 -4.09 -20.02 -11.68
C THR A 217 -4.72 -18.81 -10.99
N GLY A 218 -4.66 -17.63 -11.60
CA GLY A 218 -5.28 -16.42 -11.06
C GLY A 218 -4.53 -15.75 -9.90
N LYS A 219 -3.22 -15.97 -9.73
CA LYS A 219 -2.43 -15.36 -8.63
C LYS A 219 -2.62 -13.85 -8.47
N THR A 220 -2.61 -13.10 -9.58
CA THR A 220 -2.84 -11.65 -9.56
C THR A 220 -4.25 -11.31 -9.07
N VAL A 221 -5.27 -12.07 -9.51
CA VAL A 221 -6.65 -11.93 -9.02
C VAL A 221 -6.66 -12.09 -7.51
N VAL A 222 -6.08 -13.19 -7.03
CA VAL A 222 -6.03 -13.56 -5.62
C VAL A 222 -5.35 -12.47 -4.81
N ALA A 223 -4.21 -11.94 -5.27
CA ALA A 223 -3.50 -10.87 -4.59
C ALA A 223 -4.34 -9.58 -4.49
N LEU A 224 -5.00 -9.15 -5.57
CA LEU A 224 -5.82 -7.94 -5.58
C LEU A 224 -7.06 -8.07 -4.68
N HIS A 225 -7.75 -9.21 -4.74
CA HIS A 225 -8.89 -9.47 -3.87
C HIS A 225 -8.45 -9.59 -2.41
N ARG A 226 -7.29 -10.22 -2.15
CA ARG A 226 -6.68 -10.25 -0.82
C ARG A 226 -6.43 -8.85 -0.28
N SER A 227 -5.88 -7.93 -1.08
CA SER A 227 -5.68 -6.53 -0.66
C SER A 227 -7.00 -5.87 -0.23
N ALA A 228 -8.07 -6.04 -1.01
CA ALA A 228 -9.40 -5.51 -0.68
C ALA A 228 -10.00 -6.17 0.58
N TYR A 229 -9.87 -7.50 0.73
CA TYR A 229 -10.30 -8.21 1.92
C TYR A 229 -9.57 -7.71 3.16
N LEU A 230 -8.24 -7.55 3.11
CA LEU A 230 -7.44 -7.11 4.24
C LEU A 230 -7.75 -5.66 4.65
N LEU A 231 -8.00 -4.76 3.70
CA LEU A 231 -8.45 -3.39 3.96
C LEU A 231 -9.80 -3.34 4.69
N TYR A 232 -10.68 -4.31 4.41
CA TYR A 232 -11.97 -4.45 5.08
C TYR A 232 -11.85 -5.15 6.46
N ALA A 233 -11.10 -6.25 6.53
CA ALA A 233 -11.07 -7.16 7.68
C ALA A 233 -10.09 -6.73 8.79
N ASP A 234 -9.05 -5.96 8.46
CA ASP A 234 -8.03 -5.52 9.43
C ASP A 234 -8.07 -4.00 9.62
N PRO A 235 -8.65 -3.51 10.74
CA PRO A 235 -8.72 -2.08 11.04
C PRO A 235 -7.35 -1.37 11.09
N ARG A 236 -6.25 -2.10 11.28
CA ARG A 236 -4.89 -1.53 11.29
C ARG A 236 -4.46 -1.04 9.90
N LEU A 237 -5.01 -1.64 8.85
CA LEU A 237 -4.72 -1.28 7.45
C LEU A 237 -5.63 -0.17 6.94
N ALA A 238 -6.77 0.08 7.60
CA ALA A 238 -7.72 1.13 7.23
C ALA A 238 -7.18 2.55 7.51
N HIS A 239 -7.26 3.42 6.49
CA HIS A 239 -7.25 4.91 6.38
C HIS A 239 -6.49 5.83 7.38
N ARG A 240 -5.88 5.33 8.46
CA ARG A 240 -5.15 6.16 9.44
C ARG A 240 -3.75 5.65 9.78
N ARG A 241 -3.34 4.44 9.38
CA ARG A 241 -2.03 3.87 9.81
C ARG A 241 -1.29 2.91 8.85
N GLY A 242 -1.71 2.65 7.62
CA GLY A 242 -0.95 1.71 6.77
C GLY A 242 -1.20 1.70 5.28
N GLY A 243 -2.45 1.87 4.82
CA GLY A 243 -2.77 1.71 3.40
C GLY A 243 -2.31 0.35 2.85
N VAL A 244 -2.41 0.16 1.53
CA VAL A 244 -1.80 -0.99 0.85
C VAL A 244 -0.94 -0.45 -0.29
N LEU A 245 0.30 -0.94 -0.39
CA LEU A 245 1.17 -0.69 -1.53
C LEU A 245 1.18 -1.93 -2.43
N PHE A 246 0.72 -1.76 -3.67
CA PHE A 246 0.75 -2.79 -4.70
C PHE A 246 1.87 -2.48 -5.70
N VAL A 247 2.95 -3.26 -5.64
CA VAL A 247 4.10 -3.10 -6.53
C VAL A 247 3.97 -4.03 -7.73
N GLY A 248 3.85 -3.46 -8.93
CA GLY A 248 3.81 -4.20 -10.19
C GLY A 248 5.17 -4.25 -10.89
N PRO A 249 5.38 -5.20 -11.82
CA PRO A 249 6.60 -5.29 -12.61
C PRO A 249 6.73 -4.18 -13.68
N SER A 250 5.61 -3.63 -14.16
CA SER A 250 5.62 -2.64 -15.24
C SER A 250 4.35 -1.77 -15.25
N ARG A 251 4.44 -0.58 -15.85
CA ARG A 251 3.29 0.33 -15.99
C ARG A 251 2.16 -0.26 -16.85
N PRO A 252 2.43 -0.95 -17.98
CA PRO A 252 1.38 -1.66 -18.72
C PRO A 252 0.66 -2.71 -17.86
N TYR A 253 1.40 -3.44 -17.03
CA TYR A 253 0.78 -4.40 -16.10
C TYR A 253 -0.10 -3.69 -15.06
N LEU A 254 0.36 -2.57 -14.50
CA LEU A 254 -0.46 -1.78 -13.59
C LEU A 254 -1.73 -1.26 -14.28
N GLY A 255 -1.62 -0.79 -15.52
CA GLY A 255 -2.78 -0.37 -16.32
C GLY A 255 -3.77 -1.52 -16.58
N TYR A 256 -3.27 -2.74 -16.77
CA TYR A 256 -4.10 -3.94 -16.92
C TYR A 256 -4.89 -4.25 -15.65
N VAL A 257 -4.30 -4.10 -14.46
CA VAL A 257 -4.96 -4.42 -13.17
C VAL A 257 -5.68 -3.24 -12.52
N ALA A 258 -5.49 -2.02 -13.03
CA ALA A 258 -5.88 -0.76 -12.39
C ALA A 258 -7.37 -0.69 -12.02
N ASP A 259 -8.23 -1.38 -12.77
CA ASP A 259 -9.68 -1.29 -12.59
C ASP A 259 -10.25 -2.21 -11.52
N VAL A 260 -9.47 -3.20 -11.03
CA VAL A 260 -9.94 -4.25 -10.12
C VAL A 260 -10.13 -3.73 -8.70
N LEU A 261 -9.16 -3.02 -8.13
CA LEU A 261 -9.29 -2.49 -6.77
C LEU A 261 -10.36 -1.38 -6.66
N PRO A 262 -10.41 -0.41 -7.60
CA PRO A 262 -11.52 0.53 -7.66
C PRO A 262 -12.87 -0.16 -7.90
N SER A 263 -12.93 -1.29 -8.62
CA SER A 263 -14.18 -2.05 -8.78
C SER A 263 -14.63 -2.71 -7.48
N LEU A 264 -13.73 -2.94 -6.54
CA LEU A 264 -14.03 -3.44 -5.20
C LEU A 264 -14.30 -2.31 -4.19
N GLY A 265 -14.29 -1.06 -4.64
CA GLY A 265 -14.54 0.13 -3.81
C GLY A 265 -13.35 0.52 -2.93
N GLU A 266 -12.13 0.09 -3.28
CA GLU A 266 -10.91 0.39 -2.52
C GLU A 266 -10.14 1.56 -3.13
N GLU A 267 -10.05 2.67 -2.40
CA GLU A 267 -9.24 3.85 -2.75
C GLU A 267 -7.94 3.94 -1.92
N GLY A 268 -7.81 3.11 -0.88
CA GLY A 268 -6.65 3.07 0.03
C GLY A 268 -5.44 2.29 -0.51
N VAL A 269 -5.39 1.99 -1.81
CA VAL A 269 -4.30 1.24 -2.44
C VAL A 269 -3.48 2.14 -3.34
N GLN A 270 -2.21 2.30 -3.00
CA GLN A 270 -1.22 2.93 -3.87
C GLN A 270 -0.63 1.86 -4.79
N THR A 271 -0.64 2.10 -6.10
CA THR A 271 0.00 1.23 -7.08
C THR A 271 1.26 1.91 -7.61
N CYS A 272 2.35 1.15 -7.77
CA CYS A 272 3.60 1.68 -8.30
C CYS A 272 4.43 0.57 -8.94
N VAL A 273 5.44 0.94 -9.73
CA VAL A 273 6.53 0.02 -10.09
C VAL A 273 7.74 0.29 -9.20
N LEU A 274 8.68 -0.66 -9.11
CA LEU A 274 9.87 -0.52 -8.26
C LEU A 274 10.64 0.80 -8.47
N ARG A 275 10.71 1.28 -9.70
CA ARG A 275 11.38 2.56 -10.00
C ARG A 275 10.66 3.80 -9.49
N ASP A 276 9.37 3.72 -9.19
CA ASP A 276 8.63 4.87 -8.66
C ASP A 276 8.84 5.03 -7.13
N LEU A 277 9.56 4.09 -6.47
CA LEU A 277 9.82 4.13 -5.02
C LEU A 277 10.85 5.20 -4.63
N VAL A 278 11.68 5.64 -5.58
CA VAL A 278 12.66 6.71 -5.38
C VAL A 278 12.55 7.76 -6.49
N PRO A 279 12.78 9.05 -6.21
CA PRO A 279 12.63 10.13 -7.19
C PRO A 279 13.46 9.93 -8.47
N GLU A 280 14.67 9.40 -8.34
CA GLU A 280 15.63 9.21 -9.43
C GLU A 280 15.15 8.19 -10.47
N GLY A 281 14.22 7.30 -10.11
CA GLY A 281 13.74 6.26 -11.02
C GLY A 281 12.90 6.79 -12.19
N ALA A 282 12.46 8.06 -12.14
CA ALA A 282 11.83 8.74 -13.26
C ALA A 282 12.79 8.97 -14.44
N THR A 283 14.07 9.23 -14.15
CA THR A 283 15.11 9.53 -15.15
C THR A 283 16.13 8.40 -15.31
N ALA A 284 16.13 7.42 -14.41
CA ALA A 284 17.11 6.33 -14.43
C ALA A 284 17.06 5.49 -15.71
N GLY A 285 18.20 5.35 -16.36
CA GLY A 285 18.40 4.53 -17.56
C GLY A 285 18.44 3.03 -17.25
N ALA A 286 18.43 2.20 -18.29
CA ALA A 286 18.73 0.78 -18.12
C ALA A 286 20.24 0.58 -17.88
N GLU A 287 20.59 -0.33 -16.97
CA GLU A 287 21.98 -0.77 -16.81
C GLU A 287 22.31 -1.73 -17.96
N THR A 288 23.30 -1.37 -18.79
CA THR A 288 23.66 -2.15 -19.99
C THR A 288 24.68 -3.23 -19.69
N ASP A 289 25.49 -3.05 -18.63
CA ASP A 289 26.49 -4.02 -18.22
C ASP A 289 25.89 -4.99 -17.19
N SER A 290 25.79 -6.27 -17.58
CA SER A 290 25.22 -7.31 -16.74
C SER A 290 26.02 -7.57 -15.45
N GLU A 291 27.33 -7.37 -15.49
CA GLU A 291 28.20 -7.57 -14.33
C GLU A 291 28.05 -6.43 -13.33
N VAL A 292 27.97 -5.19 -13.81
CA VAL A 292 27.63 -4.02 -12.99
C VAL A 292 26.24 -4.20 -12.36
N ALA A 293 25.25 -4.64 -13.14
CA ALA A 293 23.90 -4.92 -12.63
C ALA A 293 23.91 -6.00 -11.54
N ARG A 294 24.69 -7.08 -11.73
CA ARG A 294 24.85 -8.18 -10.77
C ARG A 294 25.49 -7.69 -9.47
N LEU A 295 26.54 -6.88 -9.55
CA LEU A 295 27.22 -6.32 -8.39
C LEU A 295 26.27 -5.41 -7.60
N LYS A 296 25.60 -4.48 -8.27
CA LYS A 296 24.62 -3.54 -7.67
C LYS A 296 23.41 -4.24 -7.04
N ALA A 297 23.01 -5.38 -7.58
CA ALA A 297 21.93 -6.21 -7.00
C ALA A 297 22.34 -6.95 -5.71
N SER A 298 23.61 -6.89 -5.30
CA SER A 298 24.08 -7.54 -4.08
C SER A 298 23.70 -6.76 -2.82
N ALA A 299 23.36 -7.48 -1.75
CA ALA A 299 23.14 -6.87 -0.42
C ALA A 299 24.42 -6.24 0.17
N GLU A 300 25.59 -6.51 -0.41
CA GLU A 300 26.84 -5.91 0.05
C GLU A 300 26.91 -4.42 -0.24
N LEU A 301 26.56 -4.00 -1.46
CA LEU A 301 26.55 -2.57 -1.80
C LEU A 301 25.49 -1.79 -1.04
N VAL A 302 24.35 -2.42 -0.73
CA VAL A 302 23.35 -1.82 0.17
C VAL A 302 23.92 -1.63 1.58
N ARG A 303 24.66 -2.62 2.11
CA ARG A 303 25.33 -2.48 3.42
C ARG A 303 26.47 -1.47 3.41
N ALA A 304 27.11 -1.23 2.26
CA ALA A 304 28.17 -0.25 2.13
C ALA A 304 27.70 1.17 2.47
N VAL A 305 26.41 1.47 2.31
CA VAL A 305 25.79 2.74 2.70
C VAL A 305 26.00 3.03 4.19
N GLU A 306 25.87 2.04 5.08
CA GLU A 306 26.07 2.24 6.51
C GLU A 306 27.52 2.68 6.81
N THR A 307 28.50 2.05 6.16
CA THR A 307 29.91 2.43 6.31
C THR A 307 30.18 3.81 5.69
N ALA A 308 29.55 4.10 4.56
CA ALA A 308 29.65 5.39 3.87
C ALA A 308 29.15 6.54 4.76
N VAL A 309 28.03 6.36 5.46
CA VAL A 309 27.48 7.36 6.39
C VAL A 309 28.33 7.48 7.65
N ARG A 310 28.78 6.37 8.24
CA ARG A 310 29.62 6.39 9.45
C ARG A 310 30.93 7.15 9.28
N PHE A 311 31.48 7.17 8.07
CA PHE A 311 32.67 7.97 7.75
C PHE A 311 32.47 9.47 8.06
N TYR A 312 31.23 9.96 7.98
CA TYR A 312 30.84 11.34 8.30
C TYR A 312 30.27 11.50 9.72
N GLU A 313 30.38 10.46 10.56
CA GLU A 313 29.94 10.47 11.97
C GLU A 313 31.16 10.28 12.91
N GLU A 314 32.35 10.67 12.45
CA GLU A 314 33.59 10.53 13.23
C GLU A 314 33.85 11.81 14.05
N PRO A 315 33.92 11.72 15.39
CA PRO A 315 34.12 12.88 16.25
C PRO A 315 35.55 13.45 16.08
N PRO A 316 35.72 14.78 16.13
CA PRO A 316 37.04 15.41 16.15
C PRO A 316 37.90 14.93 17.31
N THR A 317 39.17 14.67 17.03
CA THR A 317 40.16 14.21 18.02
C THR A 317 40.98 15.36 18.61
N GLU A 318 41.03 16.50 17.92
CA GLU A 318 41.73 17.70 18.38
C GLU A 318 40.81 18.56 19.27
N PRO A 319 41.32 19.08 20.40
CA PRO A 319 40.52 19.95 21.26
C PRO A 319 40.30 21.31 20.58
N LEU A 320 39.10 21.86 20.78
CA LEU A 320 38.70 23.18 20.28
C LEU A 320 38.42 24.11 21.46
N THR A 321 38.95 25.33 21.44
CA THR A 321 38.60 26.37 22.42
C THR A 321 37.64 27.35 21.77
N VAL A 322 36.42 27.42 22.30
CA VAL A 322 35.40 28.36 21.84
C VAL A 322 35.49 29.63 22.67
N GLN A 323 35.80 30.75 22.01
CA GLN A 323 35.95 32.04 22.67
C GLN A 323 34.63 32.81 22.59
N THR A 324 34.09 33.18 23.76
CA THR A 324 32.93 34.07 23.86
C THR A 324 33.34 35.40 24.47
N PRO A 325 32.50 36.45 24.42
CA PRO A 325 32.80 37.73 25.08
C PRO A 325 33.00 37.64 26.60
N TRP A 326 32.62 36.52 27.23
CA TRP A 326 32.60 36.37 28.68
C TRP A 326 33.53 35.26 29.18
N CYS A 327 33.73 34.20 28.41
CA CYS A 327 34.54 33.04 28.80
C CYS A 327 35.11 32.28 27.59
N ASP A 328 36.17 31.54 27.85
CA ASP A 328 36.78 30.59 26.92
C ASP A 328 36.44 29.16 27.38
N LEU A 329 35.69 28.43 26.57
CA LEU A 329 35.25 27.07 26.89
C LEU A 329 35.98 26.06 26.01
N ARG A 330 36.60 25.06 26.63
CA ARG A 330 37.37 24.03 25.93
C ARG A 330 36.55 22.76 25.71
N LEU A 331 36.42 22.41 24.45
CA LEU A 331 35.85 21.17 23.95
C LEU A 331 36.98 20.15 23.69
N THR A 332 36.90 18.99 24.31
CA THR A 332 37.87 17.90 24.21
C THR A 332 37.34 16.79 23.31
N ALA A 333 38.22 15.88 22.89
CA ALA A 333 37.83 14.68 22.13
C ALA A 333 36.79 13.82 22.88
N ALA A 334 36.85 13.80 24.22
CA ALA A 334 35.87 13.07 25.03
C ALA A 334 34.48 13.73 24.95
N ASP A 335 34.40 15.07 24.96
CA ASP A 335 33.12 15.78 24.83
C ASP A 335 32.50 15.56 23.45
N TRP A 336 33.32 15.62 22.39
CA TRP A 336 32.87 15.29 21.04
C TRP A 336 32.31 13.86 20.96
N ALA A 337 33.02 12.89 21.55
CA ALA A 337 32.57 11.50 21.56
C ALA A 337 31.27 11.30 22.36
N VAL A 338 31.09 12.01 23.48
CA VAL A 338 29.83 11.98 24.25
C VAL A 338 28.69 12.56 23.44
N ALA A 339 28.87 13.74 22.84
CA ALA A 339 27.85 14.37 22.01
C ALA A 339 27.44 13.48 20.82
N PHE A 340 28.42 12.92 20.11
CA PHE A 340 28.14 12.04 18.96
C PHE A 340 27.51 10.71 19.39
N GLY A 341 27.82 10.22 20.60
CA GLY A 341 27.24 9.02 21.17
C GLY A 341 25.75 9.12 21.50
N THR A 342 25.16 10.31 21.49
CA THR A 342 23.71 10.49 21.62
C THR A 342 22.94 9.94 20.42
N ALA A 343 23.54 9.95 19.24
CA ALA A 343 23.01 9.28 18.06
C ALA A 343 23.09 7.76 18.27
N GLY A 344 21.98 7.16 18.69
CA GLY A 344 21.90 5.72 18.90
C GLY A 344 22.17 4.90 17.62
N PRO A 345 22.45 3.59 17.75
CA PRO A 345 22.63 2.72 16.59
C PRO A 345 21.42 2.75 15.65
N GLY A 346 21.64 3.02 14.37
CA GLY A 346 20.57 3.12 13.37
C GLY A 346 19.84 4.45 13.35
N ALA A 347 20.35 5.47 14.04
CA ALA A 347 19.88 6.84 13.93
C ALA A 347 19.90 7.35 12.49
N VAL A 348 18.97 8.24 12.18
CA VAL A 348 18.85 8.87 10.87
C VAL A 348 19.76 10.11 10.85
N HIS A 349 20.83 10.07 10.05
CA HIS A 349 21.98 10.97 10.15
C HIS A 349 21.62 12.47 10.18
N ASN A 350 20.80 12.92 9.24
CA ASN A 350 20.42 14.34 9.13
C ASN A 350 19.41 14.74 10.22
N GLU A 351 18.61 13.79 10.72
CA GLU A 351 17.54 14.09 11.68
C GLU A 351 18.07 14.21 13.11
N VAL A 352 19.09 13.43 13.49
CA VAL A 352 19.73 13.51 14.82
C VAL A 352 20.77 14.62 14.93
N ARG A 353 21.11 15.28 13.82
CA ARG A 353 22.13 16.34 13.80
C ARG A 353 21.82 17.48 14.78
N ASP A 354 20.55 17.87 14.90
CA ASP A 354 20.14 18.90 15.86
C ASP A 354 20.26 18.43 17.31
N GLU A 355 19.99 17.15 17.59
CA GLU A 355 20.14 16.57 18.93
C GLU A 355 21.61 16.52 19.35
N VAL A 356 22.50 16.08 18.45
CA VAL A 356 23.95 16.07 18.67
C VAL A 356 24.48 17.50 18.92
N TRP A 357 23.99 18.48 18.17
CA TRP A 357 24.36 19.89 18.36
C TRP A 357 23.91 20.43 19.71
N GLU A 358 22.67 20.18 20.11
CA GLU A 358 22.16 20.62 21.40
C GLU A 358 22.88 19.95 22.58
N GLU A 359 23.27 18.68 22.45
CA GLU A 359 24.11 18.00 23.43
C GLU A 359 25.49 18.65 23.54
N LEU A 360 26.11 18.99 22.41
CA LEU A 360 27.41 19.66 22.39
C LEU A 360 27.37 21.01 23.13
N LEU A 361 26.31 21.80 22.92
CA LEU A 361 26.08 23.04 23.64
C LEU A 361 25.84 22.80 25.14
N THR A 362 25.15 21.72 25.50
CA THR A 362 24.93 21.33 26.90
C THR A 362 26.25 20.99 27.59
N LEU A 363 27.11 20.17 26.97
CA LEU A 363 28.43 19.83 27.52
C LEU A 363 29.33 21.06 27.67
N LEU A 364 29.25 22.04 26.77
CA LEU A 364 29.95 23.32 26.94
C LEU A 364 29.39 24.13 28.10
N MET A 365 28.06 24.20 28.23
CA MET A 365 27.40 24.92 29.32
C MET A 365 27.63 24.29 30.70
N GLU A 366 27.85 22.98 30.80
CA GLU A 366 28.26 22.31 32.05
C GLU A 366 29.64 22.75 32.55
N LYS A 367 30.49 23.25 31.64
CA LYS A 367 31.83 23.77 31.96
C LYS A 367 31.83 25.25 32.29
N TYR A 368 30.71 25.94 32.08
CA TYR A 368 30.57 27.34 32.42
C TYR A 368 30.39 27.50 33.94
N ASP A 369 31.22 28.34 34.55
CA ASP A 369 31.25 28.58 36.00
C ASP A 369 30.17 29.56 36.49
N GLY A 370 29.41 30.15 35.57
CA GLY A 370 28.34 31.10 35.88
C GLY A 370 28.79 32.56 35.97
N ASP A 371 30.06 32.87 35.69
CA ASP A 371 30.60 34.23 35.82
C ASP A 371 30.59 35.00 34.48
N GLY A 372 30.28 36.30 34.54
CA GLY A 372 30.34 37.23 33.40
C GLY A 372 29.03 37.47 32.63
N ALA A 373 28.11 36.50 32.50
CA ALA A 373 26.81 36.69 31.84
C ALA A 373 25.70 35.71 32.26
N ALA A 374 24.45 36.02 31.91
CA ALA A 374 23.34 35.09 32.08
C ALA A 374 23.54 33.84 31.19
N PRO A 375 23.28 32.61 31.68
CA PRO A 375 23.50 31.36 30.94
C PRO A 375 22.88 31.33 29.54
N GLU A 376 21.71 31.94 29.38
CA GLU A 376 21.02 32.01 28.08
C GLU A 376 21.77 32.84 27.03
N LEU A 377 22.47 33.89 27.46
CA LEU A 377 23.28 34.71 26.55
C LEU A 377 24.55 33.97 26.12
N VAL A 378 25.18 33.23 27.05
CA VAL A 378 26.35 32.39 26.77
C VAL A 378 25.97 31.27 25.81
N ARG A 379 24.89 30.51 26.09
CA ARG A 379 24.39 29.43 25.22
C ARG A 379 24.08 29.96 23.81
N LYS A 380 23.46 31.13 23.70
CA LYS A 380 23.19 31.78 22.41
C LYS A 380 24.47 32.18 21.67
N ALA A 381 25.47 32.71 22.36
CA ALA A 381 26.74 33.06 21.75
C ALA A 381 27.50 31.83 21.25
N LEU A 382 27.54 30.75 22.04
CA LEU A 382 28.11 29.45 21.62
C LEU A 382 27.39 28.89 20.39
N GLY A 383 26.06 28.94 20.38
CA GLY A 383 25.25 28.51 19.24
C GLY A 383 25.47 29.32 17.96
N GLN A 384 26.08 30.50 18.05
CA GLN A 384 26.39 31.40 16.92
C GLN A 384 27.89 31.48 16.62
N ASP A 385 28.73 30.77 17.39
CA ASP A 385 30.17 30.79 17.19
C ASP A 385 30.53 30.13 15.86
N ARG A 386 31.29 30.86 15.04
CA ARG A 386 31.61 30.43 13.67
C ARG A 386 32.60 29.28 13.63
N GLU A 387 33.52 29.23 14.59
CA GLU A 387 34.55 28.20 14.62
C GLU A 387 33.96 26.86 15.07
N LEU A 388 33.14 26.88 16.12
CA LEU A 388 32.38 25.74 16.61
C LEU A 388 31.42 25.21 15.55
N LEU A 389 30.63 26.08 14.92
CA LEU A 389 29.73 25.70 13.82
C LEU A 389 30.50 25.07 12.66
N ALA A 390 31.62 25.68 12.24
CA ALA A 390 32.43 25.14 11.15
C ALA A 390 33.11 23.81 11.51
N ALA A 391 33.53 23.62 12.76
CA ALA A 391 34.07 22.36 13.24
C ALA A 391 32.99 21.26 13.25
N PHE A 392 31.79 21.58 13.73
CA PHE A 392 30.65 20.66 13.72
C PHE A 392 30.19 20.34 12.30
N ASP A 393 30.06 21.32 11.41
CA ASP A 393 29.67 21.12 10.01
C ASP A 393 30.65 20.23 9.24
N ARG A 394 31.95 20.25 9.61
CA ARG A 394 32.95 19.33 9.03
C ARG A 394 32.83 17.92 9.58
N ALA A 395 32.53 17.78 10.87
CA ALA A 395 32.48 16.49 11.55
C ALA A 395 31.13 15.78 11.45
N TRP A 396 30.04 16.53 11.21
CA TRP A 396 28.68 16.05 11.01
C TRP A 396 27.98 16.88 9.91
N PRO A 397 28.41 16.73 8.65
CA PRO A 397 27.85 17.48 7.53
C PRO A 397 26.39 17.10 7.27
N LEU A 398 25.61 18.02 6.67
CA LEU A 398 24.33 17.64 6.06
C LEU A 398 24.61 16.90 4.76
N LEU A 399 24.14 15.65 4.67
CA LEU A 399 24.40 14.78 3.52
C LEU A 399 23.17 14.64 2.63
N ASP A 400 23.39 14.72 1.32
CA ASP A 400 22.39 14.36 0.31
C ASP A 400 22.60 12.89 -0.13
N PRO A 401 21.52 12.07 -0.17
CA PRO A 401 21.61 10.67 -0.59
C PRO A 401 22.17 10.45 -1.99
N ALA A 402 21.86 11.32 -2.95
CA ALA A 402 22.34 11.18 -4.32
C ALA A 402 23.83 11.54 -4.41
N ASP A 403 24.31 12.49 -3.60
CA ASP A 403 25.75 12.81 -3.51
C ASP A 403 26.55 11.70 -2.85
N LEU A 404 26.08 11.17 -1.70
CA LEU A 404 26.74 10.05 -1.02
C LEU A 404 26.91 8.85 -1.97
N VAL A 405 25.83 8.49 -2.67
CA VAL A 405 25.87 7.38 -3.63
C VAL A 405 26.70 7.75 -4.85
N GLY A 406 26.68 9.01 -5.30
CA GLY A 406 27.52 9.51 -6.38
C GLY A 406 29.01 9.33 -6.10
N ASP A 407 29.44 9.60 -4.87
CA ASP A 407 30.83 9.45 -4.42
C ASP A 407 31.31 7.99 -4.42
N LEU A 408 30.42 7.04 -4.12
CA LEU A 408 30.74 5.61 -4.26
C LEU A 408 31.11 5.24 -5.71
N TRP A 409 30.57 5.94 -6.69
CA TRP A 409 30.82 5.65 -8.11
C TRP A 409 31.89 6.53 -8.74
N SER A 410 32.34 7.59 -8.08
CA SER A 410 33.35 8.52 -8.61
C SER A 410 34.69 8.42 -7.88
N VAL A 411 34.72 7.95 -6.63
CA VAL A 411 35.92 7.86 -5.80
C VAL A 411 36.27 6.39 -5.48
N PRO A 412 37.24 5.77 -6.18
CA PRO A 412 37.56 4.34 -6.00
C PRO A 412 38.04 3.99 -4.58
N ALA A 413 38.74 4.91 -3.92
CA ALA A 413 39.22 4.71 -2.56
C ALA A 413 38.07 4.68 -1.55
N TYR A 414 37.05 5.53 -1.76
CA TYR A 414 35.88 5.60 -0.91
C TYR A 414 35.01 4.34 -1.06
N LEU A 415 34.78 3.88 -2.29
CA LEU A 415 34.07 2.61 -2.53
C LEU A 415 34.78 1.43 -1.87
N ARG A 416 36.12 1.37 -1.94
CA ARG A 416 36.90 0.30 -1.29
C ARG A 416 36.83 0.35 0.24
N LEU A 417 36.76 1.54 0.82
CA LEU A 417 36.58 1.71 2.26
C LEU A 417 35.20 1.17 2.67
N CYS A 418 34.16 1.50 1.90
CA CYS A 418 32.77 1.18 2.22
C CYS A 418 32.38 -0.28 1.89
N ALA A 419 32.98 -0.86 0.85
CA ALA A 419 32.73 -2.22 0.37
C ALA A 419 34.05 -3.00 0.21
N PRO A 420 34.69 -3.40 1.32
CA PRO A 420 36.05 -3.94 1.30
C PRO A 420 36.18 -5.34 0.68
N ARG A 421 35.07 -6.07 0.44
CA ARG A 421 35.12 -7.39 -0.21
C ARG A 421 35.10 -7.30 -1.73
N LEU A 422 34.84 -6.12 -2.30
CA LEU A 422 34.98 -5.90 -3.74
C LEU A 422 36.46 -5.99 -4.13
N SER A 423 36.72 -6.76 -5.17
CA SER A 423 38.02 -6.80 -5.84
C SER A 423 38.32 -5.45 -6.50
N ARG A 424 39.60 -5.23 -6.83
CA ARG A 424 40.03 -4.01 -7.54
C ARG A 424 39.39 -3.89 -8.93
N GLU A 425 39.08 -5.01 -9.58
CA GLU A 425 38.44 -5.04 -10.88
C GLU A 425 36.95 -4.67 -10.77
N GLU A 426 36.24 -5.24 -9.80
CA GLU A 426 34.83 -4.89 -9.52
C GLU A 426 34.67 -3.42 -9.15
N VAL A 427 35.59 -2.87 -8.33
CA VAL A 427 35.60 -1.44 -8.01
C VAL A 427 35.73 -0.60 -9.27
N ARG A 428 36.67 -0.94 -10.17
CA ARG A 428 36.86 -0.23 -11.45
C ARG A 428 35.64 -0.32 -12.35
N LEU A 429 34.98 -1.49 -12.41
CA LEU A 429 33.76 -1.67 -13.19
C LEU A 429 32.61 -0.79 -12.68
N LEU A 430 32.54 -0.55 -11.36
CA LEU A 430 31.52 0.30 -10.75
C LEU A 430 31.82 1.80 -10.86
N GLN A 431 33.02 2.20 -11.30
CA GLN A 431 33.37 3.62 -11.44
C GLN A 431 32.76 4.24 -12.71
N ARG A 432 32.31 5.49 -12.62
CA ARG A 432 31.79 6.27 -13.76
C ARG A 432 32.24 7.72 -13.71
N ALA A 433 32.36 8.33 -14.90
CA ALA A 433 32.73 9.74 -15.04
C ALA A 433 31.60 10.68 -14.61
N GLU A 434 30.35 10.33 -14.95
CA GLU A 434 29.17 11.09 -14.53
C GLU A 434 28.49 10.38 -13.36
N ALA A 435 28.81 10.81 -12.13
CA ALA A 435 28.39 10.15 -10.89
C ALA A 435 26.86 9.98 -10.75
N ARG A 436 26.09 10.91 -11.33
CA ARG A 436 24.62 10.97 -11.27
C ARG A 436 23.92 10.43 -12.52
N ALA A 437 24.66 9.76 -13.43
CA ALA A 437 24.06 9.06 -14.57
C ALA A 437 23.36 7.77 -14.08
N TRP A 438 22.25 7.92 -13.36
CA TRP A 438 21.59 6.85 -12.64
C TRP A 438 21.04 5.77 -13.56
N THR A 439 21.24 4.52 -13.16
CA THR A 439 20.60 3.36 -13.77
C THR A 439 19.59 2.76 -12.80
N VAL A 440 18.67 1.93 -13.33
CA VAL A 440 17.69 1.22 -12.49
C VAL A 440 18.36 0.39 -11.40
N SER A 441 19.59 -0.09 -11.63
CA SER A 441 20.37 -0.86 -10.67
C SER A 441 20.90 -0.02 -9.50
N ASP A 442 20.93 1.32 -9.62
CA ASP A 442 21.35 2.22 -8.54
C ASP A 442 20.23 2.49 -7.51
N LEU A 443 18.97 2.31 -7.92
CA LEU A 443 17.81 2.71 -7.12
C LEU A 443 17.75 2.08 -5.72
N PRO A 444 18.07 0.79 -5.52
CA PRO A 444 18.09 0.20 -4.18
C PRO A 444 19.14 0.82 -3.24
N VAL A 445 20.29 1.23 -3.79
CA VAL A 445 21.36 1.86 -2.99
C VAL A 445 20.97 3.30 -2.63
N LEU A 446 20.34 4.02 -3.56
CA LEU A 446 19.76 5.34 -3.31
C LEU A 446 18.66 5.29 -2.25
N ASP A 447 17.77 4.28 -2.31
CA ASP A 447 16.72 4.07 -1.31
C ASP A 447 17.30 3.82 0.08
N ALA A 448 18.31 2.94 0.18
CA ALA A 448 19.02 2.68 1.43
C ALA A 448 19.73 3.93 1.98
N ALA A 449 20.35 4.73 1.12
CA ALA A 449 20.97 6.00 1.50
C ALA A 449 19.93 7.00 2.01
N ARG A 450 18.78 7.11 1.34
CA ARG A 450 17.65 7.94 1.80
C ARG A 450 17.14 7.51 3.16
N GLN A 451 16.99 6.20 3.38
CA GLN A 451 16.54 5.66 4.67
C GLN A 451 17.53 5.97 5.80
N ARG A 452 18.84 5.84 5.55
CA ARG A 452 19.87 6.08 6.58
C ARG A 452 20.12 7.57 6.84
N LEU A 453 20.06 8.40 5.80
CA LEU A 453 20.33 9.83 5.93
C LEU A 453 19.11 10.64 6.39
N GLY A 454 17.90 10.23 5.99
CA GLY A 454 16.67 10.98 6.23
C GLY A 454 16.52 12.20 5.34
N ASP A 455 15.53 13.03 5.66
CA ASP A 455 15.27 14.27 4.93
C ASP A 455 16.18 15.41 5.44
N PRO A 456 17.06 15.98 4.60
CA PRO A 456 17.90 17.15 4.96
C PRO A 456 17.07 18.36 5.43
N GLU A 457 15.80 18.46 5.01
CA GLU A 457 14.91 19.53 5.40
C GLU A 457 14.09 19.21 6.67
N ALA A 458 14.17 17.99 7.22
CA ALA A 458 13.34 17.56 8.35
C ALA A 458 13.45 18.52 9.54
N SER A 459 14.66 18.92 9.92
CA SER A 459 14.91 19.90 10.98
C SER A 459 14.25 21.26 10.67
N ARG A 460 14.44 21.78 9.45
CA ARG A 460 13.83 23.06 9.02
C ARG A 460 12.31 23.01 9.04
N ARG A 461 11.72 21.87 8.65
CA ARG A 461 10.26 21.66 8.70
C ARG A 461 9.75 21.58 10.15
N ARG A 462 10.49 20.94 11.05
CA ARG A 462 10.15 20.85 12.48
C ARG A 462 10.11 22.24 13.12
N ARG A 463 11.17 23.04 12.93
CA ARG A 463 11.27 24.42 13.44
C ARG A 463 10.23 25.40 12.87
N ARG A 464 9.59 25.09 11.75
CA ARG A 464 8.49 25.90 11.18
C ARG A 464 7.10 25.52 11.74
N ARG A 465 6.98 24.34 12.36
CA ARG A 465 5.74 23.81 12.92
C ARG A 465 5.60 24.11 14.41
N GLU A 466 6.73 24.22 15.09
CA GLU A 466 6.88 24.82 16.43
C GLU A 466 6.79 26.34 16.33
#